data_AF-A0A533Y2K0-F1
#
_entry.id   AF-A0A533Y2K0-F1
#
_cell.length_a   1.000
_cell.length_b   1.000
_cell.length_c   1.000
_cell.angle_alpha   90.00
_cell.angle_beta   90.00
_cell.angle_gamma   90.00
#
_symmetry.space_group_name_H-M   'P 1'
#
loop_
_entity.id
_entity.type
_entity.pdbx_description
1 polymer ?
#
loop_
_entity_poly.entity_id
_entity_poly.type
_entity_poly.pdbx_seq_one_letter_code
_entity_poly.pdbx_strand_id
1 'polypeptide(L)'
;MRGVLASQQLRRLVRDGAIAAKSPVEERQYQPASLDLRLGDTAYRMLSSFLPEQSAIAQRLTVQDLFQADLVMYELDLRRGAVLEKGHVY
;
A
#
# COMPACT_ATOMS: atom_id res chain seq x y z
N MET A 1 24.14 13.87 1.45
CA MET A 1 23.68 13.26 0.19
C MET A 1 22.25 13.70 -0.04
N ARG A 2 21.96 14.49 -1.08
CA ARG A 2 20.60 14.88 -1.47
C ARG A 2 20.34 14.28 -2.84
N GLY A 3 19.33 13.42 -2.96
CA GLY A 3 19.00 12.73 -4.20
C GLY A 3 18.12 11.52 -3.94
N VAL A 4 17.69 10.88 -5.03
CA VAL A 4 16.93 9.62 -4.99
C VAL A 4 17.90 8.47 -4.69
N LEU A 5 17.41 7.45 -3.97
CA LEU A 5 18.20 6.26 -3.66
C LEU A 5 18.32 5.34 -4.87
N ALA A 6 19.54 5.00 -5.26
CA ALA A 6 19.79 4.02 -6.32
C ALA A 6 19.52 2.59 -5.83
N SER A 7 19.35 1.66 -6.78
CA SER A 7 19.04 0.25 -6.49
C SER A 7 20.01 -0.41 -5.50
N GLN A 8 21.31 -0.09 -5.53
CA GLN A 8 22.31 -0.61 -4.58
C GLN A 8 22.02 -0.17 -3.14
N GLN A 9 21.55 1.06 -2.96
CA GLN A 9 21.17 1.60 -1.65
C GLN A 9 19.86 0.98 -1.17
N LEU A 10 18.88 0.79 -2.07
CA LEU A 10 17.62 0.11 -1.74
C LEU A 10 17.86 -1.34 -1.29
N ARG A 11 18.72 -2.09 -2.00
CA ARG A 11 19.12 -3.46 -1.60
C ARG A 11 19.75 -3.50 -0.21
N ARG A 12 20.61 -2.52 0.08
CA ARG A 12 21.21 -2.39 1.41
C ARG A 12 20.14 -2.15 2.48
N LEU A 13 19.18 -1.26 2.23
CA LEU A 13 18.10 -0.98 3.17
C LEU A 13 17.19 -2.19 3.41
N VAL A 14 16.92 -2.99 2.37
CA VAL A 14 16.17 -4.25 2.51
C VAL A 14 16.98 -5.26 3.34
N ARG A 15 18.26 -5.45 3.02
CA ARG A 15 19.15 -6.36 3.76
C ARG A 15 19.31 -5.94 5.23
N ASP A 16 19.45 -4.65 5.49
CA ASP A 16 19.65 -4.09 6.82
C ASP A 16 18.31 -3.98 7.60
N GLY A 17 17.18 -4.39 7.00
CA GLY A 17 15.85 -4.46 7.63
C GLY A 17 15.10 -3.13 7.73
N ALA A 18 15.66 -2.04 7.20
CA ALA A 18 15.00 -0.72 7.17
C ALA A 18 13.81 -0.69 6.18
N ILE A 19 13.85 -1.52 5.15
CA ILE A 19 12.71 -1.81 4.27
C ILE A 19 12.34 -3.28 4.47
N ALA A 20 11.10 -3.54 4.91
CA ALA A 20 10.61 -4.88 5.19
C ALA A 20 9.40 -5.23 4.33
N ALA A 21 9.22 -6.52 4.07
CA ALA A 21 8.07 -7.07 3.36
C ALA A 21 7.72 -8.46 3.92
N LYS A 22 6.44 -8.84 3.85
CA LYS A 22 5.93 -10.15 4.31
C LYS A 22 6.62 -11.33 3.61
N SER A 23 6.91 -11.16 2.32
CA SER A 23 7.69 -12.10 1.51
C SER A 23 8.98 -11.42 1.04
N PRO A 24 10.08 -12.16 0.79
CA PRO A 24 11.31 -11.59 0.27
C PRO A 24 11.07 -10.69 -0.95
N VAL A 25 11.81 -9.59 -1.03
CA VAL A 25 11.78 -8.68 -2.19
C VAL A 25 12.50 -9.36 -3.35
N GLU A 26 11.82 -9.50 -4.48
CA GLU A 26 12.35 -10.17 -5.66
C GLU A 26 13.29 -9.24 -6.45
N GLU A 27 14.26 -9.83 -7.16
CA GLU A 27 15.22 -9.08 -7.97
C GLU A 27 14.57 -8.14 -8.99
N ARG A 28 13.47 -8.58 -9.60
CA ARG A 28 12.72 -7.78 -10.59
C ARG A 28 11.99 -6.57 -10.01
N GLN A 29 11.80 -6.50 -8.69
CA GLN A 29 11.14 -5.35 -8.04
C GLN A 29 12.11 -4.16 -7.90
N TYR A 30 13.42 -4.40 -7.92
CA TYR A 30 14.41 -3.33 -7.86
C TYR A 30 14.56 -2.65 -9.22
N GLN A 31 14.14 -1.39 -9.29
CA GLN A 31 14.35 -0.52 -10.44
C GLN A 31 15.57 0.38 -10.20
N PRO A 32 16.10 1.09 -11.22
CA PRO A 32 17.33 1.88 -11.07
C PRO A 32 17.33 2.87 -9.91
N ALA A 33 16.18 3.49 -9.62
CA ALA A 33 16.00 4.46 -8.54
C ALA A 33 14.61 4.36 -7.86
N SER A 34 13.99 3.19 -7.90
CA SER A 34 12.69 2.92 -7.26
C SER A 34 12.56 1.45 -6.88
N LEU A 35 11.52 1.13 -6.11
CA LEU A 35 11.19 -0.23 -5.71
C LEU A 35 9.71 -0.49 -5.99
N ASP A 36 9.43 -1.51 -6.79
CA ASP A 36 8.05 -1.90 -7.08
C ASP A 36 7.43 -2.57 -5.84
N LEU A 37 6.24 -2.11 -5.46
CA LEU A 37 5.47 -2.68 -4.35
C LEU A 37 4.56 -3.82 -4.85
N ARG A 38 4.19 -4.72 -3.94
CA ARG A 38 3.20 -5.77 -4.18
C ARG A 38 1.96 -5.49 -3.35
N LEU A 39 0.80 -5.81 -3.91
CA LEU A 39 -0.45 -5.82 -3.15
C LEU A 39 -0.40 -6.90 -2.07
N GLY A 40 -1.07 -6.61 -0.95
CA GLY A 40 -1.32 -7.61 0.09
C GLY A 40 -2.48 -8.53 -0.28
N ASP A 41 -2.99 -9.25 0.72
CA ASP A 41 -4.05 -10.24 0.53
C ASP A 41 -5.46 -9.61 0.45
N THR A 42 -5.60 -8.34 0.84
CA THR A 42 -6.91 -7.66 1.00
C THR A 42 -6.89 -6.28 0.32
N ALA A 43 -7.99 -5.94 -0.35
CA ALA A 43 -8.34 -4.57 -0.75
C ALA A 43 -9.63 -4.12 -0.04
N TYR A 44 -9.82 -2.82 0.15
CA TYR A 44 -10.98 -2.29 0.85
C TYR A 44 -11.81 -1.45 -0.11
N ARG A 45 -13.02 -1.87 -0.48
CA ARG A 45 -13.89 -1.02 -1.29
C ARG A 45 -14.25 0.23 -0.49
N MET A 46 -13.82 1.39 -0.98
CA MET A 46 -14.08 2.67 -0.31
C MET A 46 -15.17 3.47 -1.00
N LEU A 47 -15.96 4.21 -0.21
CA LEU A 47 -16.92 5.18 -0.74
C LEU A 47 -16.23 6.28 -1.56
N SER A 48 -15.10 6.78 -1.06
CA SER A 48 -14.32 7.84 -1.68
C SER A 48 -12.84 7.77 -1.26
N SER A 49 -11.98 8.54 -1.92
CA SER A 49 -10.62 8.78 -1.43
C SER A 49 -10.64 9.76 -0.26
N PHE A 50 -9.64 9.68 0.61
CA PHE A 50 -9.55 10.52 1.80
C PHE A 50 -8.09 10.87 2.11
N LEU A 51 -7.89 11.93 2.90
CA LEU A 51 -6.58 12.32 3.41
C LEU A 51 -6.44 11.86 4.86
N PRO A 52 -5.48 10.96 5.20
CA PRO A 52 -5.33 10.41 6.55
C PRO A 52 -4.81 11.42 7.59
N GLU A 53 -4.44 12.64 7.16
CA GLU A 53 -3.80 13.67 7.99
C GLU A 53 -2.66 13.09 8.86
N GLN A 54 -2.72 13.26 10.18
CA GLN A 54 -1.70 12.78 11.12
C GLN A 54 -2.03 11.40 11.72
N SER A 55 -3.05 10.71 11.21
CA SER A 55 -3.49 9.41 11.72
C SER A 55 -2.85 8.25 10.95
N ALA A 56 -2.64 7.14 11.64
CA ALA A 56 -2.23 5.90 10.97
C ALA A 56 -3.35 5.42 10.03
N ILE A 57 -3.02 5.00 8.82
CA ILE A 57 -4.01 4.54 7.81
C ILE A 57 -4.86 3.39 8.35
N ALA A 58 -4.25 2.46 9.09
CA ALA A 58 -4.97 1.33 9.71
C ALA A 58 -6.09 1.78 10.64
N GLN A 59 -5.93 2.91 11.34
CA GLN A 59 -6.98 3.47 12.18
C GLN A 59 -8.10 4.08 11.34
N ARG A 60 -7.79 4.61 10.14
CA ARG A 60 -8.77 5.22 9.24
C ARG A 60 -9.63 4.20 8.48
N LEU A 61 -9.13 2.99 8.24
CA LEU A 61 -9.93 1.91 7.65
C LEU A 61 -11.13 1.51 8.53
N THR A 62 -11.09 1.86 9.81
CA THR A 62 -12.18 1.65 10.78
C THR A 62 -12.92 2.95 11.15
N VAL A 63 -12.60 4.08 10.51
CA VAL A 63 -13.13 5.40 10.87
C VAL A 63 -14.30 5.76 9.97
N GLN A 64 -15.36 6.21 10.62
CA GLN A 64 -16.49 6.88 10.00
C GLN A 64 -16.00 8.21 9.39
N ASP A 65 -16.37 8.49 8.15
CA ASP A 65 -15.96 9.69 7.43
C ASP A 65 -16.47 10.99 8.08
N LEU A 66 -16.18 12.15 7.45
CA LEU A 66 -16.65 13.47 7.90
C LEU A 66 -18.18 13.54 8.09
N PHE A 67 -18.94 12.62 7.49
CA PHE A 67 -20.40 12.51 7.56
C PHE A 67 -20.88 11.35 8.45
N GLN A 68 -19.99 10.77 9.26
CA GLN A 68 -20.25 9.63 10.15
C GLN A 68 -20.61 8.32 9.40
N ALA A 69 -20.31 8.19 8.10
CA ALA A 69 -20.53 6.98 7.32
C ALA A 69 -19.28 6.09 7.30
N ASP A 70 -19.44 4.77 7.34
CA ASP A 70 -18.31 3.84 7.20
C ASP A 70 -17.63 4.05 5.85
N LEU A 71 -16.39 4.55 5.87
CA LEU A 71 -15.62 4.83 4.66
C LEU A 71 -15.36 3.54 3.85
N VAL A 72 -15.19 2.43 4.56
CA VAL A 72 -15.03 1.09 4.01
C VAL A 72 -16.41 0.46 3.85
N MET A 73 -16.77 0.16 2.61
CA MET A 73 -18.01 -0.53 2.27
C MET A 73 -17.91 -2.04 2.54
N TYR A 74 -16.85 -2.68 2.02
CA TYR A 74 -16.57 -4.10 2.21
C TYR A 74 -15.12 -4.44 1.84
N GLU A 75 -14.64 -5.58 2.35
CA GLU A 75 -13.32 -6.13 2.02
C GLU A 75 -13.38 -7.04 0.80
N LEU A 76 -12.32 -7.04 0.00
CA LEU A 76 -12.11 -7.95 -1.11
C LEU A 76 -10.86 -8.79 -0.86
N ASP A 77 -11.02 -10.11 -0.95
CA ASP A 77 -9.91 -11.06 -0.92
C ASP A 77 -9.21 -11.11 -2.28
N LEU A 78 -7.93 -10.73 -2.31
CA LEU A 78 -7.10 -10.71 -3.51
C LEU A 78 -6.37 -12.03 -3.78
N ARG A 79 -6.38 -13.00 -2.84
CA ARG A 79 -5.56 -14.22 -2.92
C ARG A 79 -5.90 -15.11 -4.12
N ARG A 80 -7.13 -15.02 -4.63
CA ARG A 80 -7.60 -15.77 -5.81
C ARG A 80 -7.83 -14.89 -7.04
N GLY A 81 -7.36 -13.65 -6.98
CA GLY A 81 -7.70 -12.59 -7.93
C GLY A 81 -9.07 -11.97 -7.63
N ALA A 82 -9.18 -10.67 -7.90
CA ALA A 82 -10.42 -9.91 -7.79
C ALA A 82 -10.49 -8.90 -8.94
N VAL A 83 -11.71 -8.54 -9.35
CA VAL A 83 -11.94 -7.45 -10.30
C VAL A 83 -12.11 -6.16 -9.53
N LEU A 84 -11.31 -5.15 -9.88
CA LEU A 84 -11.47 -3.79 -9.39
C LEU A 84 -12.22 -3.01 -10.48
N GLU A 85 -13.45 -2.60 -10.16
CA GLU A 85 -14.34 -1.99 -11.13
C GLU A 85 -13.92 -0.56 -11.49
N LYS A 86 -14.19 -0.16 -12.74
CA LYS A 86 -13.88 1.21 -13.18
C LYS A 86 -14.74 2.21 -12.40
N GLY A 87 -14.15 3.36 -12.04
CA GLY A 87 -14.85 4.41 -11.28
C GLY A 87 -15.03 4.10 -9.79
N HIS A 88 -14.41 3.01 -9.31
CA HIS A 88 -14.45 2.57 -7.92
C HIS A 88 -13.07 2.79 -7.27
N VAL A 89 -13.07 3.10 -5.97
CA VAL A 89 -11.91 3.28 -5.08
C VAL A 89 -11.69 2.04 -4.22
N TYR A 90 -10.44 1.62 -4.07
CA TYR A 90 -10.00 0.43 -3.32
C TYR A 90 -8.74 0.70 -2.49
#